data_AF-A0A2U3R108-F1
#
_entry.id   AF-A0A2U3R108-F1
#
_cell.length_a   1.000
_cell.length_b   1.000
_cell.length_c   1.000
_cell.angle_alpha   90.00
_cell.angle_beta   90.00
_cell.angle_gamma   90.00
#
_symmetry.space_group_name_H-M   'P 1'
#
loop_
_entity.id
_entity.type
_entity.pdbx_description
1 polymer ?
#
loop_
_entity_poly.entity_id
_entity_poly.type
_entity_poly.pdbx_seq_one_letter_code
_entity_poly.pdbx_strand_id
1 'polypeptide(L)' 'MYNPYFLSKKRPLGIPTVKDRTMQAIYKLVLKPVAETTADKHSYWFRTEKSASHS' A
#
# COMPACT_ATOMS: atom_id res chain seq x y z
N MET A 1 -7.72 19.06 26.13
CA MET A 1 -6.43 18.76 25.47
C MET A 1 -6.74 18.24 24.06
N TYR A 2 -6.50 19.07 23.04
CA TYR A 2 -6.69 18.73 21.63
C TYR A 2 -5.50 17.89 21.15
N ASN A 3 -5.72 16.61 20.86
CA ASN A 3 -4.72 15.75 20.20
C ASN A 3 -4.99 15.79 18.68
N PRO A 4 -4.10 16.37 17.85
CA PRO A 4 -4.33 16.50 16.41
C PRO A 4 -4.29 15.17 15.63
N TYR A 5 -4.00 14.04 16.28
CA TYR A 5 -3.75 12.76 15.60
C TYR A 5 -4.84 11.69 15.76
N PHE A 6 -5.82 11.87 16.65
CA PHE A 6 -6.98 10.98 16.70
C PHE A 6 -8.07 11.49 15.76
N LEU A 7 -8.10 10.96 14.54
CA LEU A 7 -9.27 11.10 13.70
C LEU A 7 -10.46 10.40 14.35
N SER A 8 -11.31 11.17 15.01
CA SER A 8 -12.64 10.78 15.50
C SER A 8 -13.65 10.46 14.39
N LYS A 9 -13.18 10.25 13.15
CA LYS A 9 -14.00 10.09 11.95
C LYS A 9 -13.85 8.68 11.38
N LYS A 10 -14.97 7.99 11.16
CA LYS A 10 -15.02 6.72 10.45
C LYS A 10 -14.56 6.95 9.00
N ARG A 11 -13.57 6.17 8.53
CA ARG A 11 -13.13 6.17 7.13
C ARG A 11 -13.87 5.04 6.40
N PRO A 12 -14.88 5.33 5.57
CA PRO A 12 -15.57 4.27 4.83
C PRO A 12 -14.60 3.62 3.85
N LEU A 13 -14.67 2.29 3.74
CA LEU A 13 -13.89 1.53 2.76
C LEU A 13 -14.65 1.47 1.44
N GLY A 14 -14.03 1.92 0.36
CA GLY A 14 -14.54 1.73 -1.00
C GLY A 14 -14.23 0.30 -1.47
N ILE A 15 -15.09 -0.67 -1.14
CA ILE A 15 -14.89 -2.07 -1.52
C ILE A 15 -15.28 -2.24 -3.00
N PRO A 16 -14.33 -2.63 -3.89
CA PRO A 16 -14.65 -2.88 -5.30
C PRO A 16 -15.39 -4.21 -5.48
N THR A 17 -16.00 -4.40 -6.66
CA THR A 17 -16.57 -5.69 -7.03
C THR A 17 -15.50 -6.79 -7.07
N VAL A 18 -15.90 -8.07 -7.04
CA VAL A 18 -14.94 -9.20 -7.09
C VAL A 18 -14.10 -9.15 -8.36
N LYS A 19 -14.72 -8.79 -9.50
CA LYS A 19 -14.03 -8.62 -10.78
C LYS A 19 -12.94 -7.54 -10.66
N ASP A 20 -13.28 -6.36 -10.18
CA ASP A 20 -12.28 -5.28 -10.09
C ASP A 20 -11.14 -5.63 -9.12
N ARG A 21 -11.45 -6.33 -8.02
CA ARG A 21 -10.43 -6.80 -7.08
C ARG A 21 -9.49 -7.83 -7.70
N THR A 22 -10.00 -8.77 -8.50
CA THR A 22 -9.14 -9.75 -9.19
C THR A 22 -8.28 -9.08 -10.25
N MET A 23 -8.80 -8.08 -10.97
CA MET A 23 -8.02 -7.34 -11.97
C MET A 23 -6.89 -6.57 -11.31
N GLN A 24 -7.18 -5.84 -10.21
CA GLN A 24 -6.17 -5.15 -9.42
C GLN A 24 -5.07 -6.11 -8.92
N ALA A 25 -5.43 -7.32 -8.47
CA ALA A 25 -4.46 -8.32 -8.05
C ALA A 25 -3.56 -8.79 -9.19
N ILE A 26 -4.11 -9.04 -10.38
CA ILE A 26 -3.34 -9.42 -11.57
C ILE A 26 -2.36 -8.31 -11.95
N TYR A 27 -2.83 -7.05 -12.05
CA TYR A 27 -1.96 -5.92 -12.33
C TYR A 27 -0.84 -5.77 -11.30
N LYS A 28 -1.15 -5.97 -10.01
CA LYS A 28 -0.15 -5.92 -8.94
C LYS A 28 0.95 -6.97 -9.13
N LEU A 29 0.60 -8.20 -9.53
CA LEU A 29 1.59 -9.26 -9.76
C LEU A 29 2.53 -8.92 -10.92
N VAL A 30 1.98 -8.41 -12.02
CA VAL A 30 2.75 -8.04 -13.22
C VAL A 30 3.66 -6.83 -12.97
N LEU A 31 3.18 -5.83 -12.21
CA LEU A 31 3.93 -4.60 -11.96
C LEU A 31 4.98 -4.73 -10.84
N LYS A 32 4.86 -5.75 -9.96
CA LYS A 32 5.77 -5.99 -8.85
C LYS A 32 7.27 -5.97 -9.23
N PRO A 33 7.75 -6.73 -10.23
CA PRO A 33 9.19 -6.74 -10.58
C PRO A 33 9.69 -5.39 -11.10
N VAL A 34 8.84 -4.66 -11.83
CA VAL A 34 9.17 -3.32 -12.33
C VAL A 34 9.28 -2.34 -11.16
N ALA A 35 8.34 -2.40 -10.22
CA ALA A 35 8.36 -1.54 -9.05
C ALA A 35 9.59 -1.80 -8.16
N GLU A 36 10.02 -3.05 -7.99
CA GLU A 36 11.19 -3.34 -7.13
C GLU A 36 12.52 -2.85 -7.73
N THR A 37 12.63 -2.83 -9.06
CA THR A 37 13.84 -2.38 -9.77
C THR A 37 13.90 -0.87 -9.96
N THR A 38 12.74 -0.21 -10.08
CA THR A 38 12.66 1.23 -10.35
C THR A 38 12.43 2.10 -9.11
N ALA A 39 11.97 1.52 -7.99
CA ALA A 39 11.73 2.28 -6.77
C ALA A 39 13.04 2.78 -6.12
N ASP A 40 12.93 3.94 -5.45
CA ASP A 40 14.03 4.53 -4.68
C ASP A 40 14.59 3.54 -3.63
N LYS A 41 15.91 3.61 -3.40
CA LYS A 41 16.62 2.72 -2.47
C LYS A 41 16.11 2.86 -1.03
N HIS A 42 15.72 4.06 -0.62
CA HIS A 42 15.19 4.38 0.71
C HIS A 42 13.65 4.37 0.75
N SER A 43 12.98 3.79 -0.25
CA SER A 43 11.56 3.49 -0.16
C SER A 43 11.35 2.16 0.58
N TYR A 44 10.65 2.20 1.71
CA TYR A 44 10.40 1.04 2.60
C TYR A 44 8.93 0.61 2.65
N TRP A 45 8.01 1.46 2.20
CA TRP A 45 6.58 1.27 2.43
C TRP A 45 5.94 0.37 1.36
N PHE A 46 5.17 -0.63 1.77
CA PHE A 46 4.45 -1.59 0.91
C PHE A 46 5.31 -2.36 -0.12
N ARG A 47 6.60 -2.52 0.16
CA ARG A 47 7.53 -3.31 -0.67
C ARG A 47 7.77 -4.69 -0.08
N THR A 48 8.21 -5.62 -0.92
CA THR A 48 8.60 -6.95 -0.45
C THR A 48 9.96 -6.85 0.22
N GLU A 49 10.20 -7.61 1.30
CA GLU A 49 11.48 -7.65 2.03
C GLU A 49 11.94 -6.34 2.70
N LYS A 50 11.11 -5.29 2.70
CA LYS A 50 11.36 -4.04 3.43
C LYS A 50 10.30 -3.82 4.50
N SER A 51 10.75 -3.53 5.71
CA SER A 51 9.90 -3.28 6.88
C SER A 51 10.21 -1.91 7.48
N ALA A 52 9.32 -1.39 8.32
CA ALA A 52 9.54 -0.14 9.05
C ALA A 52 10.74 -0.19 10.02
N SER A 53 11.24 -1.40 10.31
CA SER A 53 12.41 -1.64 11.18
C SER A 53 13.72 -1.76 10.42
N HIS A 54 13.71 -1.70 9.08
CA HIS A 54 14.93 -1.67 8.27
C HIS A 54 15.57 -0.28 8.43
N SER A 55 16.43 -0.15 9.45
CA SER A 55 17.25 1.05 9.72
C SER A 55 18.62 0.90 9.08
#